data_AF-A0A7S3UFX6-F1
#
_entry.id   AF-A0A7S3UFX6-F1
#
_cell.length_a   1.000
_cell.length_b   1.000
_cell.length_c   1.000
_cell.angle_alpha   90.00
_cell.angle_beta   90.00
_cell.angle_gamma   90.00
#
_symmetry.space_group_name_H-M   'P 1'
#
loop_
_entity.id
_entity.type
_entity.pdbx_description
1 polymer ?
#
loop_
_entity_poly.entity_id
_entity_poly.type
_entity_poly.pdbx_seq_one_letter_code
_entity_poly.pdbx_strand_id
1 'polypeptide(L)'
;PLPQPTPSSFPRQISKALADAGAEIILGTWVPALNIFETSMRRGKFDENRKLSDGSMLEFAKVYGLDAVYDTPEDVPEDVATNKRYAAAPNFTVSEVAEQVKEDFGSI
;
A
#
# COMPACT_ATOMS: atom_id res chain seq x y z
N PRO A 1 10.06 -17.33 22.93
CA PRO A 1 10.19 -17.28 21.46
C PRO A 1 9.18 -16.30 20.87
N LEU A 2 9.65 -15.29 20.13
CA LEU A 2 8.75 -14.41 19.39
C LEU A 2 7.98 -15.26 18.35
N PRO A 3 6.66 -15.02 18.17
CA PRO A 3 5.88 -15.76 17.18
C PRO A 3 6.49 -15.56 15.80
N GLN A 4 6.68 -16.65 15.06
CA GLN A 4 7.21 -16.60 13.70
C GLN A 4 6.21 -15.85 12.78
N PRO A 5 6.69 -15.03 11.84
CA PRO A 5 5.83 -14.37 10.86
C PRO A 5 4.97 -15.38 10.10
N THR A 6 3.66 -15.15 10.02
CA THR A 6 2.85 -15.81 9.00
C THR A 6 3.11 -15.15 7.64
N PRO A 7 2.95 -15.85 6.51
CA PRO A 7 3.12 -15.27 5.17
C PRO A 7 2.32 -13.97 4.95
N SER A 8 1.10 -13.90 5.50
CA SER A 8 0.23 -12.73 5.47
C SER A 8 0.69 -11.55 6.34
N SER A 9 1.75 -11.72 7.13
CA SER A 9 2.28 -10.69 8.02
C SER A 9 3.60 -10.08 7.55
N PHE A 10 4.28 -10.66 6.57
CA PHE A 10 5.61 -10.19 6.14
C PHE A 10 5.63 -8.72 5.71
N PRO A 11 4.73 -8.23 4.82
CA PRO A 11 4.77 -6.83 4.41
C PRO A 11 4.65 -5.87 5.60
N ARG A 12 3.78 -6.18 6.56
CA ARG A 12 3.61 -5.37 7.77
C ARG A 12 4.86 -5.36 8.64
N GLN A 13 5.50 -6.52 8.83
CA GLN A 13 6.72 -6.59 9.65
C GLN A 13 7.87 -5.83 9.02
N ILE A 14 8.02 -5.89 7.70
CA ILE A 14 8.99 -5.09 6.94
C ILE A 14 8.69 -3.59 7.11
N SER A 15 7.45 -3.15 6.87
CA SER A 15 7.07 -1.75 7.06
C SER A 15 7.34 -1.26 8.48
N LYS A 16 7.06 -2.07 9.50
CA LYS A 16 7.36 -1.72 10.90
C LYS A 16 8.86 -1.58 11.14
N ALA A 17 9.65 -2.54 10.70
CA ALA A 17 11.10 -2.51 10.89
C ALA A 17 11.75 -1.30 10.21
N LEU A 18 11.26 -0.92 9.02
CA LEU A 18 11.71 0.27 8.31
C LEU A 18 11.28 1.56 9.03
N ALA A 19 10.04 1.63 9.52
CA ALA A 19 9.55 2.77 10.30
C ALA A 19 10.29 2.91 11.65
N ASP A 20 10.57 1.80 12.34
CA ASP A 20 11.41 1.77 13.56
C ASP A 20 12.84 2.29 13.26
N ALA A 21 13.34 2.12 12.03
CA ALA A 21 14.60 2.68 11.57
C ALA A 21 14.50 4.16 11.12
N GLY A 22 13.32 4.77 11.22
CA GLY A 22 13.06 6.17 10.87
C GLY A 22 12.75 6.41 9.39
N ALA A 23 12.48 5.36 8.61
CA ALA A 23 12.07 5.51 7.21
C ALA A 23 10.61 5.95 7.08
N GLU A 24 10.34 6.81 6.11
CA GLU A 24 8.97 7.12 5.68
C GLU A 24 8.42 5.97 4.83
N ILE A 25 7.20 5.54 5.11
CA ILE A 25 6.61 4.36 4.46
C ILE A 25 5.46 4.79 3.53
N ILE A 26 5.59 4.46 2.26
CA ILE A 26 4.49 4.47 1.28
C ILE A 26 4.08 3.03 0.95
N LEU A 27 2.82 2.82 0.57
CA LEU A 27 2.28 1.48 0.33
C LEU A 27 1.53 1.39 -0.99
N GLY A 28 1.92 0.46 -1.86
CA GLY A 28 1.10 0.00 -2.98
C GLY A 28 0.15 -1.10 -2.53
N THR A 29 -1.16 -0.92 -2.73
CA THR A 29 -2.20 -1.90 -2.38
C THR A 29 -2.96 -2.31 -3.62
N TRP A 30 -3.21 -3.62 -3.76
CA TRP A 30 -4.00 -4.15 -4.86
C TRP A 30 -5.37 -3.49 -4.96
N VAL A 31 -5.72 -2.98 -6.14
CA VAL A 31 -6.88 -2.11 -6.35
C VAL A 31 -8.19 -2.71 -5.80
N PRO A 32 -8.53 -3.99 -6.04
CA PRO A 32 -9.72 -4.60 -5.45
C PRO A 32 -9.74 -4.66 -3.92
N ALA A 33 -8.59 -4.62 -3.26
CA ALA A 33 -8.46 -4.65 -1.80
C ALA A 33 -8.31 -3.25 -1.17
N LEU A 34 -8.07 -2.20 -1.96
CA LEU A 34 -7.75 -0.86 -1.50
C LEU A 34 -8.81 -0.30 -0.53
N ASN A 35 -10.08 -0.27 -0.94
CA ASN A 35 -11.16 0.29 -0.11
C ASN A 35 -11.34 -0.47 1.21
N ILE A 36 -11.19 -1.80 1.20
CA ILE A 36 -11.28 -2.63 2.42
C ILE A 36 -10.10 -2.33 3.34
N PHE A 37 -8.90 -2.17 2.78
CA PHE A 37 -7.70 -1.82 3.52
C PHE A 37 -7.85 -0.44 4.18
N GLU A 38 -8.17 0.60 3.42
CA GLU A 38 -8.37 1.96 3.94
C GLU A 38 -9.47 2.03 4.99
N THR A 39 -10.59 1.35 4.75
CA THR A 39 -11.69 1.27 5.73
C THR A 39 -11.25 0.54 6.99
N SER A 40 -10.46 -0.53 6.88
CA SER A 40 -9.94 -1.27 8.04
C SER A 40 -8.91 -0.45 8.83
N MET A 41 -8.07 0.32 8.13
CA MET A 41 -7.13 1.27 8.73
C MET A 41 -7.87 2.37 9.50
N ARG A 42 -8.84 3.04 8.87
CA ARG A 42 -9.65 4.10 9.49
C ARG A 42 -10.44 3.62 10.71
N ARG A 43 -10.89 2.36 10.70
CA ARG A 43 -11.61 1.73 11.82
C ARG A 43 -10.71 1.21 12.94
N GLY A 44 -9.39 1.41 12.85
CA GLY A 44 -8.45 1.00 13.87
C GLY A 44 -8.24 -0.52 13.98
N LYS A 45 -8.66 -1.29 12.97
CA LYS A 45 -8.55 -2.76 12.99
C LYS A 45 -7.09 -3.24 13.09
N PHE A 46 -6.15 -2.37 12.73
CA PHE A 46 -4.73 -2.66 12.72
C PHE A 46 -3.94 -1.95 13.83
N ASP A 47 -4.58 -1.21 14.73
CA ASP A 47 -3.88 -0.33 15.69
C ASP A 47 -2.94 -1.10 16.61
N GLU A 48 -3.36 -2.25 17.13
CA GLU A 48 -2.49 -3.11 17.94
C GLU A 48 -1.26 -3.57 17.17
N ASN A 49 -1.42 -3.85 15.88
CA ASN A 49 -0.36 -4.33 15.02
C ASN A 49 0.55 -3.20 14.50
N ARG A 50 0.10 -1.94 14.54
CA ARG A 50 0.83 -0.77 14.08
C ARG A 50 1.78 -0.17 15.12
N LYS A 51 1.67 -0.56 16.40
CA LYS A 51 2.58 -0.07 17.46
C LYS A 51 4.04 -0.38 17.13
N LEU A 52 4.87 0.67 17.10
CA LEU A 52 6.31 0.63 16.92
C LEU A 52 7.02 0.46 18.28
N SER A 53 8.32 0.24 18.23
CA SER A 53 9.14 -0.02 19.42
C SER A 53 9.29 1.20 20.35
N ASP A 54 9.21 2.40 19.79
CA ASP A 54 9.25 3.69 20.48
C ASP A 54 7.91 4.12 21.10
N GLY A 55 6.85 3.33 20.88
CA GLY A 55 5.49 3.62 21.35
C GLY A 55 4.65 4.45 20.37
N SER A 56 5.22 4.90 19.24
CA SER A 56 4.48 5.52 18.14
C SER A 56 3.73 4.46 17.33
N MET A 57 2.95 4.90 16.34
CA MET A 57 2.24 4.01 15.42
C MET A 57 2.82 4.11 14.03
N LEU A 58 2.96 2.97 13.33
CA LEU A 58 3.28 2.92 11.91
C LEU A 58 2.26 3.74 11.14
N GLU A 59 2.69 4.82 10.52
CA GLU A 59 1.90 5.63 9.60
C GLU A 59 2.37 5.40 8.16
N PHE A 60 1.41 5.38 7.24
CA PHE A 60 1.71 5.36 5.82
C PHE A 60 1.56 6.79 5.31
N ALA A 61 2.63 7.35 4.74
CA ALA A 61 2.61 8.69 4.18
C ALA A 61 1.61 8.79 3.03
N LYS A 62 1.56 7.76 2.18
CA LYS A 62 0.56 7.61 1.13
C LYS A 62 0.30 6.14 0.81
N VAL A 63 -0.95 5.83 0.46
CA VAL A 63 -1.37 4.52 -0.05
C VAL A 63 -1.81 4.70 -1.50
N TYR A 64 -1.23 3.92 -2.39
CA TYR A 64 -1.55 3.93 -3.82
C TYR A 64 -2.34 2.66 -4.17
N GLY A 65 -3.34 2.81 -5.04
CA GLY A 65 -3.87 1.67 -5.78
C GLY A 65 -2.79 1.20 -6.77
N LEU A 66 -2.44 -0.07 -6.73
CA LEU A 66 -1.43 -0.65 -7.61
C LEU A 66 -1.87 -2.03 -8.08
N ASP A 67 -1.81 -2.29 -9.38
CA ASP A 67 -1.89 -3.63 -9.93
C ASP A 67 -0.63 -3.91 -10.75
N ALA A 68 0.29 -4.65 -10.13
CA ALA A 68 1.61 -4.94 -10.70
C ALA A 68 1.58 -5.92 -11.89
N VAL A 69 0.39 -6.35 -12.33
CA VAL A 69 0.22 -7.12 -13.58
C VAL A 69 0.30 -6.19 -14.81
N TYR A 70 0.02 -4.90 -14.65
CA TYR A 70 -0.01 -3.93 -15.75
C TYR A 70 1.14 -2.93 -15.59
N ASP A 71 2.08 -2.95 -16.54
CA ASP A 71 3.21 -2.04 -16.53
C ASP A 71 2.78 -0.62 -16.95
N THR A 72 1.93 -0.53 -17.97
CA THR A 72 1.43 0.71 -18.56
C THR A 72 -0.10 0.70 -18.75
N PRO A 73 -0.74 1.87 -18.93
CA PRO A 73 -2.19 1.94 -19.17
C PRO A 73 -2.65 1.17 -20.42
N GLU A 74 -1.76 1.01 -21.41
CA GLU A 74 -2.03 0.28 -22.64
C GLU A 74 -2.15 -1.24 -22.40
N ASP A 75 -1.57 -1.75 -21.32
CA ASP A 75 -1.65 -3.16 -20.93
C ASP A 75 -2.97 -3.52 -20.25
N VAL A 76 -3.80 -2.51 -19.91
CA VAL A 76 -5.05 -2.70 -19.16
C VAL A 76 -6.19 -3.07 -20.12
N PRO A 77 -6.77 -4.27 -20.00
CA PRO A 77 -7.94 -4.65 -20.79
C PRO A 77 -9.16 -3.76 -20.48
N GLU A 78 -10.01 -3.53 -21.48
CA GLU A 78 -11.20 -2.68 -21.34
C GLU A 78 -12.16 -3.15 -20.23
N ASP A 79 -12.30 -4.46 -20.04
CA ASP A 79 -13.14 -5.03 -18.98
C ASP A 79 -12.59 -4.78 -17.57
N VAL A 80 -11.27 -4.65 -17.43
CA VAL A 80 -10.61 -4.25 -16.20
C VAL A 80 -10.76 -2.75 -15.98
N ALA A 81 -10.51 -1.92 -17.00
CA ALA A 81 -10.63 -0.47 -16.92
C ALA A 81 -12.07 -0.01 -16.56
N THR A 82 -13.07 -0.69 -17.10
CA THR A 82 -14.49 -0.40 -16.82
C THR A 82 -15.01 -1.04 -15.54
N ASN A 83 -14.21 -1.89 -14.87
CA ASN A 83 -14.57 -2.50 -13.61
C ASN A 83 -14.73 -1.45 -12.51
N LYS A 84 -15.83 -1.52 -11.75
CA LYS A 84 -16.14 -0.56 -10.66
C LYS A 84 -15.01 -0.35 -9.65
N ARG A 85 -14.20 -1.38 -9.38
CA ARG A 85 -13.10 -1.28 -8.41
C ARG A 85 -11.91 -0.50 -8.98
N TYR A 86 -11.59 -0.73 -10.25
CA TYR A 86 -10.49 -0.05 -10.94
C TYR A 86 -10.86 1.37 -11.35
N ALA A 87 -12.10 1.59 -11.80
CA ALA A 87 -12.61 2.92 -12.08
C ALA A 87 -12.65 3.85 -10.85
N ALA A 88 -12.71 3.29 -9.63
CA ALA A 88 -12.69 4.05 -8.38
C ALA A 88 -11.28 4.43 -7.91
N ALA A 89 -10.23 3.86 -8.50
CA ALA A 89 -8.84 4.11 -8.15
C ALA A 89 -8.03 4.24 -9.45
N PRO A 90 -8.06 5.41 -10.12
CA PRO A 90 -7.30 5.63 -11.36
C PRO A 90 -5.79 5.58 -11.09
N ASN A 91 -5.00 5.52 -12.16
CA ASN A 91 -3.54 5.56 -12.12
C ASN A 91 -2.91 4.40 -11.33
N PHE A 92 -3.33 3.18 -11.63
CA PHE A 92 -2.97 1.97 -10.86
C PHE A 92 -1.91 1.09 -11.51
N THR A 93 -1.44 1.44 -12.71
CA THR A 93 -0.37 0.68 -13.39
C THR A 93 1.00 1.02 -12.80
N VAL A 94 2.00 0.18 -13.03
CA VAL A 94 3.34 0.37 -12.44
C VAL A 94 3.95 1.72 -12.83
N SER A 95 3.86 2.09 -14.11
CA SER A 95 4.39 3.36 -14.61
C SER A 95 3.67 4.57 -14.02
N GLU A 96 2.35 4.55 -13.93
CA GLU A 96 1.56 5.65 -13.36
C GLU A 96 1.78 5.82 -11.85
N VAL A 97 1.91 4.72 -11.10
CA VAL A 97 2.23 4.79 -9.67
C VAL A 97 3.66 5.31 -9.46
N ALA A 98 4.61 4.88 -10.28
CA ALA A 98 5.98 5.38 -10.22
C ALA A 98 6.06 6.89 -10.53
N GLU A 99 5.29 7.38 -11.50
CA GLU A 99 5.18 8.81 -11.80
C GLU A 99 4.56 9.58 -10.65
N GLN A 100 3.45 9.11 -10.07
CA GLN A 100 2.86 9.73 -8.89
C GLN A 100 3.82 9.78 -7.70
N VAL A 101 4.54 8.68 -7.40
CA VAL A 101 5.53 8.67 -6.32
C VAL A 101 6.62 9.71 -6.57
N LYS A 102 7.07 9.85 -7.81
CA LYS A 102 8.06 10.87 -8.19
C LYS A 102 7.50 12.29 -8.04
N GLU A 103 6.23 12.53 -8.36
CA GLU A 103 5.59 13.84 -8.16
C GLU A 103 5.38 14.18 -6.68
N ASP A 104 4.95 13.21 -5.88
CA ASP A 104 4.63 13.40 -4.46
C ASP A 104 5.90 13.49 -3.59
N PHE A 105 6.92 12.66 -3.86
CA PHE A 105 8.09 12.48 -3.00
C PHE A 105 9.44 12.76 -3.69
N GLY A 106 9.47 12.90 -5.01
CA GLY A 106 10.69 13.12 -5.79
C GLY A 106 11.52 11.85 -6.00
N SER A 107 11.92 11.18 -4.92
CA SER A 107 12.75 9.97 -4.92
C SER A 107 12.42 9.06 -3.75
N ILE A 108 12.61 7.75 -3.93
CA ILE A 108 12.49 6.72 -2.90
C ILE A 108 13.76 5.87 -2.81
#